data_AF-A0A1C6HFB6-F1
#
_entry.id   AF-A0A1C6HFB6-F1
#
_cell.length_a   1.000
_cell.length_b   1.000
_cell.length_c   1.000
_cell.angle_alpha   90.00
_cell.angle_beta   90.00
_cell.angle_gamma   90.00
#
_symmetry.space_group_name_H-M   'P 1'
#
loop_
_entity.id
_entity.type
_entity.pdbx_description
1 polymer ?
#
loop_
_entity_poly.entity_id
_entity_poly.type
_entity_poly.pdbx_seq_one_letter_code
_entity_poly.pdbx_strand_id
1 'polypeptide(L)'
;MSSINNKALEEKVGQLKKAIEIVGGKEEIVEKWSNNDKIMSYIITKLFEEDKVTFEVSDKEYSINRLLSIKLDYEKYFLKNKSKTIESVIYKIKKYDTSLDSLIRKYKKTRGIEEYNKIFSILEKTYRRDINMIILKEIDSGIVEALLSGEEEKYYGEYLKQKKKALLDGIISKMGIV
;
A
#
# COMPACT_ATOMS: atom_id res chain seq x y z
N MET A 1 -5.03 -30.26 -10.90
CA MET A 1 -4.70 -29.72 -9.57
C MET A 1 -6.00 -29.62 -8.79
N SER A 2 -6.15 -30.41 -7.73
CA SER A 2 -7.26 -30.31 -6.78
C SER A 2 -7.14 -28.98 -6.04
N SER A 3 -8.09 -28.06 -6.27
CA SER A 3 -8.19 -26.85 -5.45
C SER A 3 -8.51 -27.25 -4.02
N ILE A 4 -7.72 -26.79 -3.06
CA ILE A 4 -8.07 -26.95 -1.65
C ILE A 4 -9.25 -26.00 -1.41
N ASN A 5 -10.46 -26.54 -1.41
CA ASN A 5 -11.69 -25.79 -1.19
C ASN A 5 -11.86 -25.47 0.31
N ASN A 6 -10.91 -24.74 0.88
CA ASN A 6 -10.91 -24.32 2.26
C ASN A 6 -10.73 -22.80 2.35
N LYS A 7 -11.86 -22.11 2.46
CA LYS A 7 -11.95 -20.66 2.54
C LYS A 7 -11.10 -20.05 3.67
N ALA A 8 -10.95 -20.74 4.79
CA ALA A 8 -10.13 -20.26 5.89
C ALA A 8 -8.63 -20.27 5.53
N LEU A 9 -8.16 -21.30 4.83
CA LEU A 9 -6.79 -21.37 4.34
C LEU A 9 -6.53 -20.32 3.25
N GLU A 10 -7.46 -20.16 2.30
CA GLU A 10 -7.38 -19.11 1.29
C GLU A 10 -7.25 -17.71 1.91
N GLU A 11 -8.02 -17.44 2.96
CA GLU A 11 -7.92 -16.18 3.69
C GLU A 11 -6.56 -16.00 4.34
N LYS A 12 -6.03 -17.04 5.02
CA LYS A 12 -4.71 -16.98 5.67
C LYS A 12 -3.59 -16.75 4.64
N VAL A 13 -3.65 -17.41 3.49
CA VAL A 13 -2.71 -17.20 2.39
C VAL A 13 -2.84 -15.78 1.83
N GLY A 14 -4.06 -15.27 1.71
CA GLY A 14 -4.31 -13.88 1.34
C GLY A 14 -3.72 -12.88 2.35
N GLN A 15 -3.78 -13.17 3.66
CA GLN A 15 -3.11 -12.34 4.67
C GLN A 15 -1.58 -12.40 4.55
N LEU A 16 -1.02 -13.57 4.24
CA LEU A 16 0.41 -13.75 4.01
C LEU A 16 0.88 -12.98 2.77
N LYS A 17 0.12 -13.04 1.67
CA LYS A 17 0.39 -12.27 0.44
C LYS A 17 0.47 -10.76 0.74
N LYS A 18 -0.47 -10.23 1.53
CA LYS A 18 -0.44 -8.82 1.98
C LYS A 18 0.80 -8.52 2.82
N ALA A 19 1.20 -9.44 3.69
CA ALA A 19 2.38 -9.27 4.54
C ALA A 19 3.69 -9.23 3.73
N ILE A 20 3.82 -10.08 2.72
CA ILE A 20 4.93 -10.09 1.76
C ILE A 20 4.99 -8.76 1.01
N GLU A 21 3.84 -8.27 0.53
CA GLU A 21 3.77 -6.98 -0.18
C GLU A 21 4.26 -5.82 0.69
N ILE A 22 3.86 -5.77 1.96
CA ILE A 22 4.24 -4.72 2.92
C ILE A 22 5.77 -4.59 3.05
N VAL A 23 6.51 -5.71 3.02
CA VAL A 23 7.97 -5.71 3.14
C VAL A 23 8.70 -5.57 1.81
N GLY A 24 7.98 -5.24 0.73
CA GLY A 24 8.54 -4.94 -0.59
C GLY A 24 8.40 -6.06 -1.61
N GLY A 25 7.72 -7.15 -1.27
CA GLY A 25 7.68 -8.37 -2.08
C GLY A 25 6.73 -8.37 -3.28
N LYS A 26 6.51 -7.21 -3.92
CA LYS A 26 5.56 -7.10 -5.04
C LYS A 26 6.03 -7.93 -6.24
N GLU A 27 7.31 -7.87 -6.58
CA GLU A 27 7.87 -8.61 -7.73
C GLU A 27 7.76 -10.11 -7.50
N GLU A 28 8.12 -10.59 -6.31
CA GLU A 28 8.00 -11.99 -5.92
C GLU A 28 6.54 -12.45 -5.91
N ILE A 29 5.60 -11.58 -5.51
CA ILE A 29 4.16 -11.85 -5.63
C ILE A 29 3.74 -12.03 -7.09
N VAL A 30 4.24 -11.22 -8.01
CA VAL A 30 3.86 -11.30 -9.42
C VAL A 30 4.48 -12.54 -10.08
N GLU A 31 5.75 -12.82 -9.81
CA GLU A 31 6.51 -13.86 -10.50
C GLU A 31 6.34 -15.25 -9.87
N LYS A 32 6.53 -15.34 -8.55
CA LYS A 32 6.59 -16.62 -7.81
C LYS A 32 5.26 -16.98 -7.18
N TRP A 33 4.52 -16.00 -6.67
CA TRP A 33 3.36 -16.21 -5.80
C TRP A 33 2.07 -15.60 -6.36
N SER A 34 1.89 -15.73 -7.67
CA SER A 34 0.82 -15.07 -8.42
C SER A 34 -0.59 -15.42 -7.93
N ASN A 35 -0.78 -16.64 -7.40
CA ASN A 35 -2.03 -17.10 -6.81
C ASN A 35 -1.81 -17.85 -5.49
N ASN A 36 -2.90 -18.07 -4.74
CA ASN A 36 -2.86 -18.72 -3.43
C ASN A 36 -2.36 -20.17 -3.51
N ASP A 37 -2.69 -20.90 -4.58
CA ASP A 37 -2.28 -22.31 -4.74
C ASP A 37 -0.76 -22.45 -4.84
N LYS A 38 -0.07 -21.51 -5.51
CA LYS A 38 1.39 -21.49 -5.59
C LYS A 38 2.03 -21.24 -4.23
N ILE A 39 1.48 -20.32 -3.44
CA ILE A 39 1.97 -20.06 -2.07
C ILE A 39 1.78 -21.29 -1.21
N MET A 40 0.60 -21.93 -1.26
CA MET A 40 0.34 -23.16 -0.50
C MET A 40 1.26 -24.30 -0.91
N SER A 41 1.43 -24.52 -2.21
CA SER A 41 2.35 -25.54 -2.74
C SER A 41 3.78 -25.29 -2.25
N TYR A 42 4.25 -24.04 -2.31
CA TYR A 42 5.57 -23.66 -1.78
C TYR A 42 5.72 -23.97 -0.28
N ILE A 43 4.73 -23.59 0.54
CA ILE A 43 4.72 -23.86 1.98
C ILE A 43 4.78 -25.38 2.23
N ILE A 44 3.95 -26.16 1.53
CA ILE A 44 3.88 -27.61 1.70
C ILE A 44 5.22 -28.25 1.31
N THR A 45 5.76 -27.92 0.14
CA THR A 45 7.05 -28.43 -0.33
C THR A 45 8.15 -28.15 0.69
N LYS A 46 8.28 -26.90 1.15
CA LYS A 46 9.30 -26.51 2.13
C LYS A 46 9.13 -27.20 3.48
N LEU A 47 7.90 -27.44 3.94
CA LEU A 47 7.67 -28.22 5.17
C LEU A 47 8.14 -29.67 5.04
N PHE A 48 7.89 -30.31 3.90
CA PHE A 48 8.30 -31.69 3.67
C PHE A 48 9.80 -31.85 3.38
N GLU A 49 10.44 -30.84 2.79
CA GLU A 49 11.85 -30.89 2.37
C GLU A 49 12.83 -30.34 3.43
N GLU A 50 12.47 -29.24 4.12
CA GLU A 50 13.42 -28.43 4.89
C GLU A 50 13.00 -28.22 6.36
N ASP A 51 11.87 -28.81 6.79
CA ASP A 51 11.27 -28.67 8.15
C ASP A 51 11.06 -27.20 8.60
N LYS A 52 11.20 -26.25 7.68
CA LYS A 52 11.10 -24.80 7.91
C LYS A 52 10.58 -24.13 6.65
N VAL A 53 9.71 -23.14 6.82
CA VAL A 53 9.20 -22.32 5.72
C VAL A 53 9.62 -20.87 5.92
N THR A 54 10.41 -20.37 4.98
CA THR A 54 10.82 -18.97 4.91
C THR A 54 10.53 -18.37 3.55
N PHE A 55 10.43 -17.05 3.51
CA PHE A 55 10.22 -16.26 2.31
C PHE A 55 11.37 -15.28 2.18
N GLU A 56 12.10 -15.36 1.07
CA GLU A 56 13.12 -14.38 0.73
C GLU A 56 12.47 -13.22 -0.03
N VAL A 57 12.56 -12.02 0.53
CA VAL A 57 11.99 -10.79 -0.03
C VAL A 57 13.01 -9.67 0.12
N SER A 58 13.40 -9.06 -1.02
CA SER A 58 14.41 -7.98 -1.03
C SER A 58 15.67 -8.34 -0.20
N ASP A 59 16.28 -9.49 -0.51
CA ASP A 59 17.48 -10.05 0.13
C ASP A 59 17.37 -10.30 1.64
N LYS A 60 16.15 -10.39 2.17
CA LYS A 60 15.87 -10.68 3.57
C LYS A 60 15.01 -11.93 3.70
N GLU A 61 15.42 -12.82 4.60
CA GLU A 61 14.65 -14.01 4.94
C GLU A 61 13.61 -13.72 6.04
N TYR A 62 12.36 -14.12 5.80
CA TYR A 62 11.28 -14.00 6.78
C TYR A 62 10.58 -15.33 7.03
N SER A 63 10.29 -15.63 8.29
CA SER A 63 9.30 -16.67 8.62
C SER A 63 7.87 -16.16 8.41
N ILE A 64 6.92 -17.09 8.23
CA ILE A 64 5.49 -16.77 8.13
C ILE A 64 5.03 -15.94 9.34
N ASN A 65 5.39 -16.36 10.55
CA ASN A 65 5.01 -15.66 11.77
C ASN A 65 5.57 -14.23 11.84
N ARG A 66 6.81 -14.02 11.36
CA ARG A 66 7.41 -12.69 11.31
C ARG A 66 6.66 -11.79 10.33
N LEU A 67 6.35 -12.27 9.14
CA LEU A 67 5.57 -11.53 8.14
C LEU A 67 4.20 -11.11 8.69
N LEU A 68 3.47 -12.05 9.30
CA LEU A 68 2.16 -11.76 9.87
C LEU A 68 2.22 -10.75 11.02
N SER A 69 3.28 -10.81 11.85
CA SER A 69 3.51 -9.80 12.89
C SER A 69 3.76 -8.41 12.29
N ILE A 70 4.64 -8.31 11.27
CA ILE A 70 4.93 -7.04 10.59
C ILE A 70 3.65 -6.45 10.01
N LYS A 71 2.83 -7.28 9.34
CA LYS A 71 1.53 -6.83 8.81
C LYS A 71 0.62 -6.25 9.88
N LEU A 72 0.48 -6.93 11.01
CA LEU A 72 -0.38 -6.45 12.10
C LEU A 72 0.11 -5.10 12.64
N ASP A 73 1.42 -4.94 12.80
CA ASP A 73 1.99 -3.70 13.29
C ASP A 73 1.90 -2.56 12.27
N TYR A 74 2.07 -2.88 10.98
CA TYR A 74 1.78 -1.97 9.88
C TYR A 74 0.33 -1.50 9.89
N GLU A 75 -0.65 -2.41 10.06
CA GLU A 75 -2.07 -2.06 10.09
C GLU A 75 -2.42 -1.13 11.27
N LYS A 76 -1.86 -1.41 12.46
CA LYS A 76 -1.99 -0.52 13.63
C LYS A 76 -1.36 0.84 13.35
N TYR A 77 -0.15 0.86 12.79
CA TYR A 77 0.56 2.09 12.43
C TYR A 77 -0.23 2.93 11.44
N PHE A 78 -0.74 2.31 10.38
CA PHE A 78 -1.53 2.99 9.36
C PHE A 78 -2.79 3.61 9.96
N LEU A 79 -3.57 2.86 10.75
CA LEU A 79 -4.78 3.38 11.40
C LEU A 79 -4.47 4.55 12.35
N LYS A 80 -3.41 4.43 13.16
CA LYS A 80 -3.00 5.47 14.12
C LYS A 80 -2.55 6.76 13.43
N ASN A 81 -1.86 6.66 12.30
CA ASN A 81 -1.22 7.81 11.66
C ASN A 81 -2.03 8.39 10.49
N LYS A 82 -3.00 7.65 9.94
CA LYS A 82 -3.80 8.06 8.78
C LYS A 82 -4.39 9.46 8.95
N SER A 83 -5.12 9.74 10.03
CA SER A 83 -5.77 11.05 10.21
C SER A 83 -4.75 12.19 10.29
N LYS A 84 -3.66 11.98 11.02
CA LYS A 84 -2.58 12.97 11.17
C LYS A 84 -1.92 13.29 9.83
N THR A 85 -1.64 12.28 9.01
CA THR A 85 -1.08 12.49 7.66
C THR A 85 -2.06 13.23 6.76
N ILE A 86 -3.35 12.87 6.78
CA ILE A 86 -4.39 13.58 6.02
C ILE A 86 -4.42 15.07 6.43
N GLU A 87 -4.44 15.36 7.72
CA GLU A 87 -4.47 16.74 8.24
C GLU A 87 -3.21 17.54 7.85
N SER A 88 -2.04 16.89 7.93
CA SER A 88 -0.77 17.49 7.50
C SER A 88 -0.79 17.87 6.02
N VAL A 89 -1.26 16.98 5.15
CA VAL A 89 -1.38 17.25 3.71
C VAL A 89 -2.39 18.37 3.46
N ILE A 90 -3.57 18.34 4.09
CA ILE A 90 -4.58 19.40 3.93
C ILE A 90 -4.04 20.76 4.37
N TYR A 91 -3.28 20.81 5.47
CA TYR A 91 -2.64 22.04 5.91
C TYR A 91 -1.65 22.56 4.87
N LYS A 92 -0.80 21.68 4.30
CA LYS A 92 0.13 22.07 3.25
C LYS A 92 -0.59 22.61 2.00
N ILE A 93 -1.68 21.97 1.60
CA ILE A 93 -2.50 22.43 0.46
C ILE A 93 -3.01 23.85 0.71
N LYS A 94 -3.70 24.05 1.84
CA LYS A 94 -4.32 25.35 2.17
C LYS A 94 -3.29 26.46 2.34
N LYS A 95 -2.09 26.14 2.84
CA LYS A 95 -1.07 27.15 3.15
C LYS A 95 -0.14 27.46 1.98
N TYR A 96 0.19 26.47 1.15
CA TYR A 96 1.27 26.58 0.17
C TYR A 96 0.82 26.31 -1.27
N ASP A 97 -0.29 25.60 -1.50
CA ASP A 97 -0.74 25.19 -2.85
C ASP A 97 -2.01 25.95 -3.27
N THR A 98 -1.82 27.23 -3.59
CA THR A 98 -2.90 28.13 -3.99
C THR A 98 -3.60 27.70 -5.28
N SER A 99 -2.88 26.99 -6.16
CA SER A 99 -3.42 26.44 -7.41
C SER A 99 -4.40 25.30 -7.12
N LEU A 100 -3.98 24.30 -6.34
CA LEU A 100 -4.85 23.19 -5.96
C LEU A 100 -6.04 23.67 -5.13
N ASP A 101 -5.83 24.58 -4.19
CA ASP A 101 -6.91 25.17 -3.37
C ASP A 101 -7.96 25.90 -4.24
N SER A 102 -7.50 26.62 -5.27
CA SER A 102 -8.40 27.26 -6.26
C SER A 102 -9.17 26.24 -7.10
N LEU A 103 -8.51 25.15 -7.52
CA LEU A 103 -9.14 24.07 -8.26
C LEU A 103 -10.20 23.35 -7.40
N ILE A 104 -9.93 23.13 -6.12
CA ILE A 104 -10.89 22.56 -5.16
C ILE A 104 -12.12 23.47 -5.02
N ARG A 105 -11.92 24.79 -4.89
CA ARG A 105 -13.03 25.75 -4.89
C ARG A 105 -13.84 25.71 -6.18
N LYS A 106 -13.18 25.57 -7.34
CA LYS A 106 -13.86 25.43 -8.63
C LYS A 106 -14.71 24.17 -8.67
N TYR A 107 -14.14 23.01 -8.30
CA TYR A 107 -14.86 21.75 -8.21
C TYR A 107 -16.11 21.87 -7.32
N LYS A 108 -16.01 22.50 -6.15
CA LYS A 108 -17.16 22.65 -5.25
C LYS A 108 -18.33 23.41 -5.88
N LYS A 109 -18.06 24.30 -6.83
CA LYS A 109 -19.07 25.04 -7.59
C LYS A 109 -19.61 24.24 -8.77
N THR A 110 -18.74 23.54 -9.50
CA THR A 110 -19.11 22.90 -10.79
C THR A 110 -19.51 21.44 -10.66
N ARG A 111 -19.01 20.73 -9.64
CA ARG A 111 -19.08 19.27 -9.47
C ARG A 111 -18.59 18.48 -10.69
N GLY A 112 -17.69 19.08 -11.47
CA GLY A 112 -17.18 18.49 -12.70
C GLY A 112 -16.19 17.33 -12.44
N ILE A 113 -16.36 16.25 -13.19
CA ILE A 113 -15.49 15.07 -13.11
C ILE A 113 -14.05 15.37 -13.56
N GLU A 114 -13.89 16.32 -14.48
CA GLU A 114 -12.57 16.71 -14.97
C GLU A 114 -11.76 17.43 -13.87
N GLU A 115 -12.39 18.35 -13.14
CA GLU A 115 -11.76 18.97 -11.97
C GLU A 115 -11.44 17.94 -10.90
N TYR A 116 -12.33 16.98 -10.64
CA TYR A 116 -12.06 15.89 -9.69
C TYR A 116 -10.81 15.09 -10.07
N ASN A 117 -10.72 14.64 -11.33
CA ASN A 117 -9.59 13.86 -11.81
C ASN A 117 -8.28 14.65 -11.77
N LYS A 118 -8.33 15.95 -12.08
CA LYS A 118 -7.18 16.85 -11.95
C LYS A 118 -6.73 17.01 -10.50
N ILE A 119 -7.66 17.21 -9.55
CA ILE A 119 -7.35 17.29 -8.12
C ILE A 119 -6.69 16.00 -7.65
N PHE A 120 -7.26 14.84 -8.00
CA PHE A 120 -6.72 13.55 -7.62
C PHE A 120 -5.28 13.36 -8.14
N SER A 121 -5.04 13.66 -9.42
CA SER A 121 -3.71 13.53 -10.03
C SER A 121 -2.67 14.47 -9.40
N ILE A 122 -3.05 15.71 -9.09
CA ILE A 122 -2.15 16.66 -8.40
C ILE A 122 -1.84 16.15 -6.99
N LEU A 123 -2.84 15.69 -6.24
CA LEU A 123 -2.62 15.14 -4.90
C LEU A 123 -1.63 13.98 -4.91
N GLU A 124 -1.82 13.04 -5.84
CA GLU A 124 -0.98 11.85 -5.97
C GLU A 124 0.47 12.20 -6.33
N LYS A 125 0.69 13.23 -7.16
CA LYS A 125 2.02 13.66 -7.60
C LYS A 125 2.72 14.57 -6.60
N THR A 126 2.05 15.64 -6.17
CA THR A 126 2.64 16.69 -5.32
C THR A 126 2.90 16.18 -3.91
N TYR A 127 1.98 15.41 -3.34
CA TYR A 127 2.10 14.87 -1.98
C TYR A 127 2.60 13.43 -1.96
N ARG A 128 3.19 12.96 -3.07
CA ARG A 128 3.73 11.60 -3.24
C ARG A 128 4.60 11.18 -2.06
N ARG A 129 5.54 12.04 -1.63
CA ARG A 129 6.47 11.73 -0.53
C ARG A 129 5.74 11.52 0.79
N ASP A 130 4.84 12.43 1.16
CA ASP A 130 4.03 12.31 2.38
C ASP A 130 3.21 11.00 2.39
N ILE A 131 2.66 10.63 1.23
CA ILE A 131 1.90 9.39 1.03
C ILE A 131 2.83 8.17 1.15
N ASN A 132 3.96 8.16 0.44
CA ASN A 132 4.88 7.02 0.43
C ASN A 132 5.48 6.77 1.81
N MET A 133 5.78 7.81 2.59
CA MET A 133 6.35 7.66 3.94
C MET A 133 5.42 6.95 4.93
N ILE A 134 4.10 7.00 4.72
CA ILE A 134 3.15 6.24 5.53
C ILE A 134 2.85 4.86 4.93
N ILE A 135 2.73 4.74 3.60
CA ILE A 135 2.34 3.47 2.96
C ILE A 135 3.52 2.49 2.89
N LEU A 136 4.72 2.97 2.59
CA LEU A 136 5.93 2.16 2.44
C LEU A 136 6.78 2.17 3.72
N LYS A 137 6.13 2.24 4.89
CA LYS A 137 6.79 2.41 6.19
C LYS A 137 7.79 1.28 6.53
N GLU A 138 7.53 0.07 6.03
CA GLU A 138 8.40 -1.10 6.26
C GLU A 138 9.54 -1.21 5.24
N ILE A 139 9.56 -0.32 4.23
CA ILE A 139 10.70 -0.14 3.33
C ILE A 139 11.66 0.87 3.96
N ASP A 140 12.95 0.71 3.72
CA ASP A 140 13.96 1.62 4.22
C ASP A 140 13.62 3.08 3.85
N SER A 141 13.59 3.96 4.84
CA SER A 141 13.16 5.34 4.64
C SER A 141 14.11 6.11 3.71
N GLY A 142 15.41 5.80 3.72
CA GLY A 142 16.37 6.41 2.80
C GLY A 142 16.05 6.05 1.35
N ILE A 143 15.68 4.79 1.10
CA ILE A 143 15.17 4.36 -0.22
C ILE A 143 13.90 5.13 -0.58
N VAL A 144 12.89 5.14 0.32
CA VAL A 144 11.59 5.79 0.05
C VAL A 144 11.74 7.28 -0.25
N GLU A 145 12.62 7.97 0.45
CA GLU A 145 12.89 9.39 0.25
C GLU A 145 13.63 9.69 -1.06
N ALA A 146 14.46 8.77 -1.52
CA ALA A 146 15.20 8.89 -2.77
C ALA A 146 14.37 8.59 -4.02
N LEU A 147 13.19 7.96 -3.87
CA LEU A 147 12.34 7.57 -5.01
C LEU A 147 11.94 8.77 -5.87
N LEU A 148 12.28 8.67 -7.15
CA LEU A 148 11.77 9.56 -8.19
C LEU A 148 10.32 9.21 -8.55
N SER A 149 9.69 10.08 -9.34
CA SER A 149 8.29 9.90 -9.71
C SER A 149 8.09 8.62 -10.52
N GLY A 150 7.24 7.73 -10.05
CA GLY A 150 6.89 6.47 -10.71
C GLY A 150 7.76 5.29 -10.27
N GLU A 151 8.93 5.53 -9.66
CA GLU A 151 9.77 4.45 -9.15
C GLU A 151 9.14 3.72 -7.97
N GLU A 152 8.24 4.37 -7.24
CA GLU A 152 7.52 3.76 -6.14
C GLU A 152 6.62 2.61 -6.58
N GLU A 153 6.19 2.58 -7.86
CA GLU A 153 5.25 1.57 -8.35
C GLU A 153 5.78 0.15 -8.21
N LYS A 154 7.11 -0.06 -8.15
CA LYS A 154 7.70 -1.38 -7.90
C LYS A 154 7.37 -1.94 -6.51
N TYR A 155 6.98 -1.10 -5.54
CA TYR A 155 6.55 -1.53 -4.21
C TYR A 155 5.03 -1.66 -4.08
N TYR A 156 4.27 -0.98 -4.94
CA TYR A 156 2.81 -0.94 -4.86
C TYR A 156 2.17 -2.16 -5.53
N GLY A 157 1.86 -3.19 -4.74
CA GLY A 157 0.92 -4.25 -5.11
C GLY A 157 -0.53 -3.84 -4.88
N GLU A 158 -1.45 -4.80 -4.93
CA GLU A 158 -2.88 -4.53 -4.81
C GLU A 158 -3.24 -3.94 -3.44
N TYR A 159 -2.67 -4.48 -2.36
CA TYR A 159 -3.03 -4.10 -1.00
C TYR A 159 -2.56 -2.68 -0.66
N LEU A 160 -1.31 -2.34 -0.98
CA LEU A 160 -0.76 -1.01 -0.74
C LEU A 160 -1.40 0.03 -1.67
N LYS A 161 -1.81 -0.33 -2.90
CA LYS A 161 -2.64 0.55 -3.75
C LYS A 161 -3.98 0.88 -3.10
N GLN A 162 -4.64 -0.10 -2.48
CA GLN A 162 -5.88 0.16 -1.73
C GLN A 162 -5.62 1.09 -0.53
N LYS A 163 -4.51 0.94 0.19
CA LYS A 163 -4.15 1.84 1.30
C LYS A 163 -3.84 3.26 0.83
N LYS A 164 -3.11 3.41 -0.29
CA LYS A 164 -2.85 4.70 -0.97
C LYS A 164 -4.15 5.39 -1.32
N LYS A 165 -5.06 4.68 -2.00
CA LYS A 165 -6.37 5.19 -2.38
C LYS A 165 -7.19 5.61 -1.15
N ALA A 166 -7.24 4.79 -0.11
CA ALA A 166 -7.97 5.12 1.12
C ALA A 166 -7.42 6.36 1.85
N LEU A 167 -6.15 6.72 1.64
CA LEU A 167 -5.54 7.95 2.15
C LEU A 167 -5.94 9.15 1.29
N LEU A 168 -5.83 9.03 -0.03
CA LEU A 168 -6.24 10.06 -1.00
C LEU A 168 -7.73 10.40 -0.88
N ASP A 169 -8.59 9.40 -0.85
CA ASP A 169 -10.04 9.57 -0.65
C ASP A 169 -10.32 10.26 0.69
N GLY A 170 -9.53 9.98 1.73
CA GLY A 170 -9.63 10.65 3.02
C GLY A 170 -9.27 12.14 2.97
N ILE A 171 -8.24 12.51 2.18
CA ILE A 171 -7.88 13.92 1.93
C ILE A 171 -9.02 14.61 1.19
N ILE A 172 -9.46 14.02 0.08
CA ILE A 172 -10.53 14.52 -0.78
C ILE A 172 -11.82 14.77 0.02
N SER A 173 -12.25 13.77 0.79
CA SER A 173 -13.44 13.85 1.64
C SER A 173 -13.32 14.96 2.70
N LYS A 174 -12.21 15.03 3.44
CA LYS A 174 -11.99 16.10 4.44
C LYS A 174 -11.87 17.50 3.82
N MET A 175 -11.54 17.60 2.54
CA MET A 175 -11.57 18.87 1.81
C MET A 175 -12.97 19.23 1.30
N GLY A 176 -14.00 18.40 1.52
CA GLY A 176 -15.38 18.66 1.12
C GLY A 176 -15.63 18.39 -0.37
N ILE A 177 -14.90 17.44 -0.95
CA ILE A 177 -15.12 16.91 -2.29
C ILE A 177 -15.87 15.58 -2.09
N VAL A 178 -17.18 15.60 -2.35
CA VAL A 178 -18.12 14.48 -2.18
C VAL A 178 -19.04 14.42 -3.39
#